data_AF-A0A5C5G0U3-F1
#
_entry.id   AF-A0A5C5G0U3-F1
#
_cell.length_a   1.000
_cell.length_b   1.000
_cell.length_c   1.000
_cell.angle_alpha   90.00
_cell.angle_beta   90.00
_cell.angle_gamma   90.00
#
_symmetry.space_group_name_H-M   'P 1'
#
loop_
_entity.id
_entity.type
_entity.pdbx_description
1 polymer ?
#
loop_
_entity_poly.entity_id
_entity_poly.type
_entity_poly.pdbx_seq_one_letter_code
_entity_poly.pdbx_strand_id
1 'polypeptide(L)'
;MLGHEFAHSTQPIKRPRTIQFGILSPEEIKAISVCKVEYPETFEEGNAKPKTGGLSDPRLGTIDRNFKCATCGEGMTECPGHFGHIELSRAVFHVGFLNKVKKITECICVQCGKLKVSPAEDPRLADAVRFVRDPKKRLAIVHALVKVKNTCEMTVIDDETQAKIAAGEDVPPGHGGCGHEQPQ
;
A
#
# COMPACT_ATOMS: atom_id res chain seq x y z
N MET A 1 -25.63 26.03 -18.63
CA MET A 1 -24.79 25.08 -19.39
C MET A 1 -23.41 25.71 -19.49
N LEU A 2 -22.39 25.08 -18.89
CA LEU A 2 -21.03 25.63 -18.87
C LEU A 2 -20.47 25.54 -20.30
N GLY A 3 -20.17 26.69 -20.91
CA GLY A 3 -19.86 26.86 -22.33
C GLY A 3 -18.43 26.49 -22.74
N HIS A 4 -17.94 25.32 -22.32
CA HIS A 4 -16.74 24.73 -22.89
C HIS A 4 -17.13 23.51 -23.71
N GLU A 5 -16.94 23.60 -25.02
CA GLU A 5 -17.14 22.50 -25.96
C GLU A 5 -15.85 21.68 -26.00
N PHE A 6 -15.90 20.45 -25.48
CA PHE A 6 -14.76 19.53 -25.54
C PHE A 6 -14.69 18.86 -26.91
N ALA A 7 -13.49 18.46 -27.33
CA ALA A 7 -13.32 17.63 -28.53
C ALA A 7 -14.22 16.37 -28.46
N HIS A 8 -14.67 15.92 -29.63
CA HIS A 8 -15.55 14.76 -29.73
C HIS A 8 -14.88 13.51 -29.16
N SER A 9 -15.55 12.82 -28.23
CA SER A 9 -15.12 11.54 -27.69
C SER A 9 -16.16 10.46 -28.00
N THR A 10 -15.69 9.28 -28.39
CA THR A 10 -16.53 8.10 -28.58
C THR A 10 -17.03 7.51 -27.27
N GLN A 11 -16.48 7.96 -26.13
CA GLN A 11 -16.84 7.45 -24.81
C GLN A 11 -18.19 8.00 -24.33
N PRO A 12 -19.10 7.16 -23.81
CA PRO A 12 -20.40 7.61 -23.34
C PRO A 12 -20.26 8.43 -22.05
N ILE A 13 -21.01 9.54 -21.97
CA ILE A 13 -21.05 10.39 -20.78
C ILE A 13 -21.70 9.62 -19.63
N LYS A 14 -20.96 9.43 -18.53
CA LYS A 14 -21.44 8.80 -17.29
C LYS A 14 -21.15 9.70 -16.10
N ARG A 15 -22.04 9.67 -15.10
CA ARG A 15 -21.84 10.36 -13.81
C ARG A 15 -21.19 9.39 -12.81
N PRO A 16 -20.12 9.80 -12.08
CA PRO A 16 -19.53 9.00 -11.03
C PRO A 16 -20.56 8.65 -9.95
N ARG A 17 -20.66 7.38 -9.56
CA ARG A 17 -21.60 6.91 -8.51
C ARG A 17 -20.95 6.80 -7.14
N THR A 18 -19.71 6.31 -7.11
CA THR A 18 -18.95 6.04 -5.88
C THR A 18 -17.49 6.37 -6.09
N ILE A 19 -16.80 6.74 -5.01
CA ILE A 19 -15.35 6.98 -5.00
C ILE A 19 -14.74 5.91 -4.10
N GLN A 20 -13.84 5.11 -4.67
CA GLN A 20 -13.10 4.10 -3.92
C GLN A 20 -11.71 4.64 -3.58
N PHE A 21 -11.38 4.63 -2.30
CA PHE A 21 -10.04 4.96 -1.84
C PHE A 21 -9.20 3.68 -1.77
N GLY A 22 -7.92 3.80 -2.11
CA GLY A 22 -6.96 2.71 -2.10
C GLY A 22 -5.54 3.23 -1.95
N ILE A 23 -4.60 2.30 -1.83
CA ILE A 23 -3.17 2.57 -1.86
C ILE A 23 -2.65 1.98 -3.16
N LEU A 24 -1.94 2.78 -3.96
CA LEU A 24 -1.34 2.31 -5.21
C LEU A 24 -0.15 1.40 -4.90
N SER A 25 -0.16 0.20 -5.48
CA SER A 25 0.98 -0.71 -5.43
C SER A 25 2.11 -0.25 -6.36
N PRO A 26 3.37 -0.61 -6.09
CA PRO A 26 4.49 -0.30 -7.00
C PRO A 26 4.27 -0.82 -8.43
N GLU A 27 3.63 -1.99 -8.57
CA GLU A 27 3.31 -2.60 -9.85
C GLU A 27 2.27 -1.77 -10.62
N GLU A 28 1.21 -1.30 -9.94
CA GLU A 28 0.21 -0.42 -10.54
C GLU A 28 0.82 0.93 -10.96
N ILE A 29 1.68 1.52 -10.12
CA ILE A 29 2.37 2.78 -10.45
C ILE A 29 3.19 2.64 -11.73
N LYS A 30 3.91 1.51 -11.88
CA LYS A 30 4.67 1.23 -13.10
C LYS A 30 3.74 1.00 -14.30
N ALA A 31 2.62 0.30 -14.11
CA ALA A 31 1.68 -0.03 -15.18
C ALA A 31 0.92 1.20 -15.74
N ILE A 32 0.56 2.16 -14.88
CA ILE A 32 -0.10 3.41 -15.32
C ILE A 32 0.90 4.44 -15.87
N SER A 33 2.19 4.23 -15.65
CA SER A 33 3.21 5.21 -15.98
C SER A 33 3.60 5.17 -17.46
N VAL A 34 3.68 6.34 -18.08
CA VAL A 34 4.07 6.49 -19.49
C VAL A 34 5.58 6.65 -19.69
N CYS A 35 6.32 7.00 -18.63
CA CYS A 35 7.76 7.15 -18.68
C CYS A 35 8.43 6.94 -17.32
N LYS A 36 9.65 6.41 -17.36
CA LYS A 36 10.59 6.43 -16.24
C LYS A 36 11.36 7.75 -16.29
N VAL A 37 11.38 8.47 -15.17
CA VAL A 37 12.19 9.69 -15.01
C VAL A 37 13.55 9.28 -14.45
N GLU A 38 14.59 9.56 -15.21
CA GLU A 38 15.99 9.17 -14.92
C GLU A 38 16.87 10.39 -14.68
N TYR A 39 16.52 11.51 -15.31
CA TYR A 39 17.30 12.74 -15.28
C TYR A 39 16.57 13.84 -14.50
N PRO A 40 17.26 14.55 -13.59
CA PRO A 40 16.66 15.67 -12.88
C PRO A 40 16.53 16.92 -13.76
N GLU A 41 17.24 17.00 -14.88
CA GLU A 41 17.17 18.14 -15.78
C GLU A 41 15.86 18.17 -16.58
N THR A 42 15.33 19.36 -16.80
CA THR A 42 14.07 19.59 -17.53
C THR A 42 14.27 19.75 -19.03
N PHE A 43 15.34 20.44 -19.44
CA PHE A 43 15.69 20.72 -20.84
C PHE A 43 17.10 20.21 -21.15
N GLU A 44 17.38 19.94 -22.43
CA GLU A 44 18.74 19.58 -22.85
C GLU A 44 19.67 20.80 -22.78
N GLU A 45 20.96 20.55 -22.57
CA GLU A 45 21.95 21.61 -22.43
C GLU A 45 22.15 22.36 -23.76
N GLY A 46 21.90 23.67 -23.77
CA GLY A 46 22.06 24.53 -24.94
C GLY A 46 20.86 24.62 -25.88
N ASN A 47 19.71 24.00 -25.57
CA ASN A 47 18.48 24.22 -26.33
C ASN A 47 17.25 24.30 -25.41
N ALA A 48 16.15 24.87 -25.92
CA ALA A 48 14.87 24.95 -25.18
C ALA A 48 14.03 23.66 -25.34
N LYS A 49 14.63 22.54 -25.77
CA LYS A 49 13.90 21.29 -26.03
C LYS A 49 13.80 20.49 -24.73
N PRO A 50 12.61 20.00 -24.36
CA PRO A 50 12.46 19.17 -23.17
C PRO A 50 13.28 17.89 -23.28
N LYS A 51 13.95 17.53 -22.18
CA LYS A 51 14.80 16.34 -22.08
C LYS A 51 13.94 15.08 -21.99
N THR A 52 14.25 14.09 -22.81
CA THR A 52 13.58 12.78 -22.73
C THR A 52 14.09 12.01 -21.52
N GLY A 53 13.20 11.43 -20.73
CA GLY A 53 13.52 10.84 -19.43
C GLY A 53 13.82 11.88 -18.34
N GLY A 54 13.61 13.17 -18.63
CA GLY A 54 13.72 14.27 -17.68
C GLY A 54 12.40 14.60 -16.98
N LEU A 55 12.40 15.62 -16.12
CA LEU A 55 11.20 16.07 -15.40
C LEU A 55 10.13 16.69 -16.32
N SER A 56 10.52 17.20 -17.49
CA SER A 56 9.62 17.78 -18.49
C SER A 56 9.45 16.88 -19.71
N ASP A 57 9.57 15.56 -19.54
CA ASP A 57 9.42 14.60 -20.66
C ASP A 57 8.10 14.85 -21.43
N PRO A 58 8.14 14.99 -22.76
CA PRO A 58 6.95 15.29 -23.59
C PRO A 58 5.80 14.27 -23.47
N ARG A 59 6.07 13.06 -22.96
CA ARG A 59 5.05 12.03 -22.70
C ARG A 59 4.19 12.37 -21.48
N LEU A 60 4.70 13.14 -20.53
CA LEU A 60 3.96 13.57 -19.33
C LEU A 60 2.93 14.65 -19.64
N GLY A 61 3.13 15.39 -20.73
CA GLY A 61 2.30 16.51 -21.13
C GLY A 61 3.14 17.59 -21.81
N THR A 62 2.49 18.68 -22.17
CA THR A 62 3.14 19.86 -22.77
C THR A 62 2.70 21.11 -22.04
N ILE A 63 3.65 22.00 -21.74
CA ILE A 63 3.39 23.35 -21.22
C ILE A 63 3.42 24.41 -22.33
N ASP A 64 3.91 24.04 -23.52
CA ASP A 64 4.08 24.94 -24.64
C ASP A 64 2.93 24.72 -25.64
N ARG A 65 2.39 25.83 -26.14
CA ARG A 65 1.29 25.86 -27.12
C ARG A 65 1.72 25.30 -28.49
N ASN A 66 3.00 25.36 -28.81
CA ASN A 66 3.57 24.88 -30.07
C ASN A 66 3.85 23.38 -30.07
N PHE A 67 3.93 22.77 -28.88
CA PHE A 67 4.19 21.34 -28.74
C PHE A 67 2.91 20.60 -28.36
N LYS A 68 2.80 19.36 -28.85
CA LYS A 68 1.73 18.43 -28.50
C LYS A 68 2.27 17.36 -27.57
N CYS A 69 1.44 16.84 -26.68
CA CYS A 69 1.81 15.73 -25.81
C CYS A 69 2.14 14.48 -26.65
N ALA A 70 3.26 13.82 -26.35
CA ALA A 70 3.67 12.62 -27.08
C ALA A 70 2.82 11.37 -26.77
N THR A 71 1.99 11.41 -25.73
CA THR A 71 1.13 10.27 -25.33
C THR A 71 -0.27 10.36 -25.94
N CYS A 72 -0.98 11.48 -25.74
CA CYS A 72 -2.35 11.64 -26.23
C CYS A 72 -2.47 12.46 -27.52
N GLY A 73 -1.41 13.17 -27.94
CA GLY A 73 -1.44 14.04 -29.10
C GLY A 73 -2.13 15.40 -28.89
N GLU A 74 -2.68 15.63 -27.70
CA GLU A 74 -3.41 16.87 -27.37
C GLU A 74 -2.50 18.00 -26.88
N GLY A 75 -3.02 19.22 -26.98
CA GLY A 75 -2.36 20.44 -26.51
C GLY A 75 -2.52 20.69 -25.01
N MET A 76 -1.93 21.79 -24.52
CA MET A 76 -1.91 22.17 -23.09
C MET A 76 -3.29 22.27 -22.43
N THR A 77 -4.33 22.67 -23.16
CA THR A 77 -5.68 22.90 -22.60
C THR A 77 -6.48 21.60 -22.45
N GLU A 78 -6.27 20.62 -23.33
CA GLU A 78 -7.08 19.41 -23.40
C GLU A 78 -6.37 18.19 -22.80
N CYS A 79 -5.03 18.19 -22.80
CA CYS A 79 -4.26 17.12 -22.20
C CYS A 79 -4.41 17.14 -20.66
N PRO A 80 -4.88 16.04 -20.03
CA PRO A 80 -5.03 15.97 -18.57
C PRO A 80 -3.69 15.80 -17.83
N GLY A 81 -2.60 15.59 -18.57
CA GLY A 81 -1.32 15.12 -18.04
C GLY A 81 -1.30 13.61 -17.86
N HIS A 82 -0.09 13.05 -17.94
CA HIS A 82 0.14 11.61 -17.81
C HIS A 82 1.15 11.35 -16.70
N PHE A 83 0.93 10.28 -15.94
CA PHE A 83 1.80 9.96 -14.80
C PHE A 83 3.13 9.36 -15.27
N GLY A 84 4.22 9.88 -14.71
CA GLY A 84 5.54 9.26 -14.73
C GLY A 84 5.80 8.47 -13.46
N HIS A 85 6.91 7.74 -13.41
CA HIS A 85 7.42 7.17 -12.17
C HIS A 85 8.93 7.38 -12.05
N ILE A 86 9.38 7.48 -10.80
CA ILE A 86 10.79 7.45 -10.44
C ILE A 86 11.03 6.13 -9.72
N GLU A 87 11.98 5.35 -10.23
CA GLU A 87 12.37 4.10 -9.60
C GLU A 87 13.42 4.39 -8.52
N LEU A 88 13.05 4.19 -7.26
CA LEU A 88 13.95 4.37 -6.14
C LEU A 88 14.90 3.17 -6.03
N SER A 89 16.17 3.45 -5.72
CA SER A 89 17.17 2.39 -5.51
C SER A 89 16.92 1.55 -4.26
N ARG A 90 16.16 2.08 -3.29
CA ARG A 90 15.79 1.42 -2.04
C ARG A 90 14.38 1.81 -1.63
N ALA A 91 13.72 0.93 -0.86
CA ALA A 91 12.43 1.23 -0.26
C ALA A 91 12.57 2.38 0.76
N VAL A 92 11.64 3.33 0.72
CA VAL A 92 11.59 4.49 1.61
C VAL A 92 10.25 4.50 2.32
N PHE A 93 10.24 4.83 3.62
CA PHE A 93 9.00 4.96 4.36
C PHE A 93 8.22 6.20 3.94
N HIS A 94 6.95 6.03 3.64
CA HIS A 94 6.04 7.14 3.42
C HIS A 94 5.66 7.79 4.76
N VAL A 95 6.00 9.07 4.95
CA VAL A 95 5.80 9.80 6.20
C VAL A 95 4.35 9.74 6.72
N GLY A 96 3.36 9.81 5.83
CA GLY A 96 1.95 9.71 6.19
C GLY A 96 1.51 8.34 6.73
N PHE A 97 2.27 7.27 6.43
CA PHE A 97 1.99 5.92 6.90
C PHE A 97 2.93 5.44 7.99
N LEU A 98 3.96 6.22 8.34
CA LEU A 98 5.00 5.82 9.30
C LEU A 98 4.40 5.35 10.65
N ASN A 99 3.45 6.12 11.20
CA ASN A 99 2.73 5.77 12.43
C ASN A 99 1.93 4.47 12.31
N LYS A 100 1.38 4.18 11.13
CA LYS A 100 0.60 2.96 10.88
C LYS A 100 1.53 1.76 10.75
N VAL A 101 2.62 1.90 10.00
CA VAL A 101 3.64 0.86 9.82
C VAL A 101 4.23 0.47 11.17
N LYS A 102 4.64 1.44 12.00
CA LYS A 102 5.15 1.19 13.36
C LYS A 102 4.18 0.34 14.19
N LYS A 103 2.90 0.74 14.24
CA LYS A 103 1.88 -0.01 14.99
C LYS A 103 1.68 -1.44 14.47
N ILE A 104 1.74 -1.65 13.16
CA ILE A 104 1.61 -2.98 12.57
C ILE A 104 2.84 -3.83 12.95
N THR A 105 4.05 -3.29 12.81
CA THR A 105 5.29 -3.97 13.18
C THR A 105 5.32 -4.35 14.66
N GLU A 106 4.77 -3.50 15.55
CA GLU A 106 4.66 -3.81 16.98
C GLU A 106 3.67 -4.95 17.28
N CYS A 107 2.69 -5.18 16.40
CA CYS A 107 1.71 -6.26 16.52
C CYS A 107 2.23 -7.61 16.00
N ILE A 108 3.11 -7.61 15.00
CA ILE A 108 3.59 -8.84 14.34
C ILE A 108 4.98 -9.24 14.82
N CYS A 109 5.31 -10.51 14.66
CA CYS A 109 6.65 -11.03 14.88
C CYS A 109 7.57 -10.62 13.73
N VAL A 110 8.69 -9.98 14.05
CA VAL A 110 9.67 -9.51 13.05
C VAL A 110 10.37 -10.65 12.28
N GLN A 111 10.30 -11.88 12.80
CA GLN A 111 10.91 -13.06 12.16
C GLN A 111 9.91 -13.86 11.32
N CYS A 112 8.74 -14.21 11.87
CA CYS A 112 7.77 -15.09 11.18
C CYS A 112 6.57 -14.35 10.58
N GLY A 113 6.42 -13.04 10.81
CA GLY A 113 5.34 -12.22 10.26
C GLY A 113 3.94 -12.50 10.82
N LYS A 114 3.77 -13.47 11.73
CA LYS A 114 2.51 -13.74 12.43
C LYS A 114 2.21 -12.62 13.44
N LEU A 115 0.94 -12.44 13.81
CA LEU A 115 0.60 -11.66 15.01
C LEU A 115 1.37 -12.25 16.20
N LYS A 116 1.76 -11.49 17.23
CA LYS A 116 2.54 -12.06 18.35
C LYS A 116 1.70 -12.89 19.34
N VAL A 117 0.37 -12.77 19.26
CA VAL A 117 -0.62 -13.45 20.12
C VAL A 117 -1.74 -13.99 19.25
N SER A 118 -2.27 -15.16 19.57
CA SER A 118 -3.44 -15.73 18.88
C SER A 118 -4.76 -15.26 19.50
N PRO A 119 -5.81 -14.97 18.69
CA PRO A 119 -7.17 -14.82 19.21
C PRO A 119 -7.67 -16.07 19.97
N ALA A 120 -7.09 -17.25 19.74
CA ALA A 120 -7.44 -18.47 20.48
C ALA A 120 -6.95 -18.45 21.94
N GLU A 121 -5.92 -17.65 22.24
CA GLU A 121 -5.23 -17.64 23.53
C GLU A 121 -5.61 -16.43 24.39
N ASP A 122 -6.01 -15.31 23.78
CA ASP A 122 -6.54 -14.13 24.49
C ASP A 122 -8.01 -13.85 24.11
N PRO A 123 -8.97 -14.11 25.02
CA PRO A 123 -10.39 -13.82 24.78
C PRO A 123 -10.67 -12.36 24.42
N ARG A 124 -9.89 -11.40 24.94
CA ARG A 124 -10.06 -9.97 24.63
C ARG A 124 -9.68 -9.68 23.17
N LEU A 125 -8.70 -10.41 22.64
CA LEU A 125 -8.32 -10.33 21.24
C LEU A 125 -9.37 -11.00 20.35
N ALA A 126 -9.92 -12.15 20.77
CA ALA A 126 -11.05 -12.80 20.10
C ALA A 126 -12.26 -11.86 20.00
N ASP A 127 -12.62 -11.21 21.10
CA ASP A 127 -13.73 -10.25 21.17
C ASP A 127 -13.48 -9.03 20.29
N ALA A 128 -12.26 -8.50 20.28
CA ALA A 128 -11.88 -7.38 19.42
C ALA A 128 -12.03 -7.75 17.94
N VAL A 129 -11.65 -8.96 17.54
CA VAL A 129 -11.78 -9.44 16.15
C VAL A 129 -13.25 -9.68 15.80
N ARG A 130 -14.03 -10.29 16.70
CA ARG A 130 -15.41 -10.72 16.45
C ARG A 130 -16.43 -9.57 16.50
N PHE A 131 -16.31 -8.67 17.47
CA PHE A 131 -17.34 -7.69 17.78
C PHE A 131 -17.02 -6.27 17.28
N VAL A 132 -15.74 -5.90 17.11
CA VAL A 132 -15.37 -4.55 16.67
C VAL A 132 -15.38 -4.47 15.14
N ARG A 133 -16.46 -3.90 14.60
CA ARG A 133 -16.65 -3.73 13.14
C ARG A 133 -15.80 -2.62 12.53
N ASP A 134 -15.55 -1.53 13.27
CA ASP A 134 -14.75 -0.41 12.79
C ASP A 134 -13.25 -0.80 12.76
N PRO A 135 -12.62 -0.85 11.57
CA PRO A 135 -11.22 -1.28 11.44
C PRO A 135 -10.23 -0.38 12.17
N LYS A 136 -10.51 0.94 12.28
CA LYS A 136 -9.62 1.89 12.97
C LYS A 136 -9.62 1.62 14.47
N LYS A 137 -10.80 1.41 15.04
CA LYS A 137 -10.96 1.06 16.46
C LYS A 137 -10.39 -0.32 16.76
N ARG A 138 -10.66 -1.30 15.90
CA ARG A 138 -10.13 -2.67 16.03
C ARG A 138 -8.61 -2.68 16.08
N LEU A 139 -7.94 -1.97 15.15
CA LEU A 139 -6.48 -1.88 15.15
C LEU A 139 -5.94 -1.24 16.44
N ALA A 140 -6.61 -0.21 16.97
CA ALA A 140 -6.17 0.45 18.20
C ALA A 140 -6.25 -0.50 19.42
N ILE A 141 -7.32 -1.30 19.51
CA ILE A 141 -7.50 -2.29 20.58
C ILE A 141 -6.48 -3.42 20.45
N VAL A 142 -6.36 -4.01 19.26
CA VAL A 142 -5.38 -5.08 18.98
C VAL A 142 -3.96 -4.60 19.31
N HIS A 143 -3.60 -3.40 18.87
CA HIS A 143 -2.30 -2.81 19.14
C HIS A 143 -2.03 -2.62 20.65
N ALA A 144 -3.02 -2.15 21.40
CA ALA A 144 -2.90 -1.99 22.85
C ALA A 144 -2.66 -3.31 23.59
N LEU A 145 -3.28 -4.41 23.14
CA LEU A 145 -3.13 -5.74 23.72
C LEU A 145 -1.79 -6.40 23.36
N VAL A 146 -1.34 -6.24 22.11
CA VAL A 146 -0.21 -7.00 21.58
C VAL A 146 1.13 -6.28 21.75
N LYS A 147 1.17 -4.95 21.80
CA LYS A 147 2.43 -4.18 21.89
C LYS A 147 3.30 -4.49 23.11
N VAL A 148 2.70 -4.99 24.20
CA VAL A 148 3.39 -5.31 25.46
C VAL A 148 4.10 -6.66 25.41
N LYS A 149 3.89 -7.44 24.34
CA LYS A 149 4.44 -8.78 24.18
C LYS A 149 5.80 -8.71 23.49
N ASN A 150 6.82 -9.15 24.22
CA ASN A 150 8.22 -9.12 23.80
C ASN A 150 8.72 -10.49 23.30
N THR A 151 7.83 -11.46 23.11
CA THR A 151 8.17 -12.79 22.61
C THR A 151 7.05 -13.28 21.71
N CYS A 152 7.40 -13.93 20.60
CA CYS A 152 6.44 -14.57 19.71
C CYS A 152 6.02 -15.92 20.33
N GLU A 153 4.81 -16.00 20.87
CA GLU A 153 4.34 -17.15 21.64
C GLU A 153 4.37 -18.44 20.80
N MET A 154 5.08 -19.46 21.26
CA MET A 154 5.07 -20.78 20.62
C MET A 154 3.92 -21.60 21.18
N THR A 155 3.33 -22.44 20.34
CA THR A 155 2.44 -23.47 20.85
C THR A 155 3.28 -24.52 21.55
N VAL A 156 3.11 -24.63 22.86
CA VAL A 156 3.63 -25.75 23.63
C VAL A 156 2.59 -26.86 23.52
N ILE A 157 2.97 -27.99 22.94
CA ILE A 157 2.18 -29.21 22.97
C ILE A 157 2.62 -29.94 24.23
N ASP A 158 1.80 -29.92 25.27
CA ASP A 158 2.05 -30.69 26.49
C ASP A 158 1.64 -32.17 26.30
N ASP A 159 2.08 -33.03 27.21
CA ASP A 159 1.83 -34.48 27.16
C ASP A 159 0.32 -34.80 27.10
N GLU A 160 -0.51 -33.97 27.73
CA GLU A 160 -1.97 -34.11 27.73
C GLU A 160 -2.55 -33.80 26.34
N THR A 161 -2.09 -32.71 25.72
CA THR A 161 -2.47 -32.32 24.36
C THR A 161 -2.00 -33.35 23.34
N GLN A 162 -0.81 -33.90 23.54
CA GLN A 162 -0.27 -34.96 22.71
C GLN A 162 -1.07 -36.26 22.83
N ALA A 163 -1.55 -36.60 24.04
CA ALA A 163 -2.44 -37.73 24.28
C ALA A 163 -3.81 -37.53 23.61
N LYS A 164 -4.38 -36.32 23.65
CA LYS A 164 -5.64 -35.97 22.96
C LYS A 164 -5.50 -36.10 21.44
N ILE A 165 -4.41 -35.61 20.87
CA ILE A 165 -4.09 -35.78 19.44
C ILE A 165 -3.96 -37.27 19.10
N ALA A 166 -3.27 -38.05 19.94
CA ALA A 166 -3.09 -39.49 19.73
C ALA A 166 -4.41 -40.28 19.86
N ALA A 167 -5.36 -39.80 20.67
CA ALA A 167 -6.71 -40.34 20.79
C ALA A 167 -7.65 -39.93 19.64
N GLY A 168 -7.18 -39.08 18.71
CA GLY A 168 -7.98 -38.57 17.59
C GLY A 168 -8.97 -37.47 18.01
N GLU A 169 -8.77 -36.83 19.16
CA GLU A 169 -9.58 -35.70 19.61
C GLU A 169 -9.14 -34.40 18.93
N ASP A 170 -10.11 -33.54 18.60
CA ASP A 170 -9.86 -32.21 18.01
C ASP A 170 -9.26 -31.27 19.07
N VAL A 171 -7.96 -31.02 18.96
CA VAL A 171 -7.25 -30.03 19.76
C VAL A 171 -7.23 -28.68 19.04
N PRO A 172 -7.57 -27.56 19.70
CA PRO A 172 -7.48 -26.24 19.11
C PRO A 172 -6.05 -25.96 18.58
N PRO A 173 -5.90 -25.51 17.33
CA PRO A 173 -4.59 -25.15 16.81
C PRO A 173 -4.05 -23.96 17.63
N GLY A 174 -2.90 -24.15 18.27
CA GLY A 174 -2.24 -23.07 19.00
C GLY A 174 -1.66 -22.01 18.06
N HIS A 175 -1.10 -20.94 18.65
CA HIS A 175 -0.58 -19.80 17.90
C HIS A 175 0.45 -20.13 16.79
N GLY A 176 1.25 -21.19 16.98
CA GLY A 176 2.30 -21.61 16.06
C GLY A 176 3.37 -20.56 15.82
N GLY A 177 3.65 -19.71 16.82
CA GLY A 177 4.76 -18.75 16.76
C GLY A 177 6.13 -19.42 16.80
N CYS A 178 7.17 -18.60 16.69
CA CYS A 178 8.56 -19.06 16.52
C CYS A 178 9.45 -18.87 17.75
N GLY A 179 8.96 -18.28 18.84
CA GLY A 179 9.73 -18.07 20.07
C GLY A 179 10.68 -16.88 20.02
N HIS A 180 10.81 -16.21 18.87
CA HIS A 180 11.73 -15.07 18.70
C HIS A 180 11.40 -13.92 19.67
N GLU A 181 12.43 -13.39 20.32
CA GLU A 181 12.34 -12.17 21.13
C GLU A 181 12.06 -10.96 20.24
N GLN A 182 11.16 -10.10 20.67
CA GLN A 182 10.67 -8.98 19.88
C GLN A 182 11.36 -7.70 20.35
N PRO A 183 11.78 -6.84 19.41
CA PRO A 183 12.36 -5.55 19.76
C PRO A 183 11.35 -4.67 20.50
N GLN A 184 11.85 -3.87 21.45
CA GLN A 184 11.09 -2.88 22.20
C GLN A 184 10.84 -1.60 21.39
#